data_AF-A0A7K1CWL2-F1
#
_entry.id   AF-A0A7K1CWL2-F1
#
_cell.length_a   1.000
_cell.length_b   1.000
_cell.length_c   1.000
_cell.angle_alpha   90.00
_cell.angle_beta   90.00
_cell.angle_gamma   90.00
#
_symmetry.space_group_name_H-M   'P 1'
#
loop_
_entity.id
_entity.type
_entity.pdbx_description
1 polymer ?
#
loop_
_entity_poly.entity_id
_entity_poly.type
_entity_poly.pdbx_seq_one_letter_code
_entity_poly.pdbx_strand_id
1 'polypeptide(L)'
;MTPLATNAENGVANAASAPQRWWRDPWSVVCVIVAVIITGIVVWPIIDAGRAALDLVWRPSGDWAILTLRVEDVGRHTPLVGPYSRFGWNHPGPLLYWLLAIPYHLFGDKPEALLTAAATLNA
;
A
#
# COMPACT_ATOMS: atom_id res chain seq x y z
N MET A 1 -12.94 -4.49 80.76
CA MET A 1 -13.73 -4.76 79.54
C MET A 1 -13.29 -3.80 78.45
N THR A 2 -12.31 -4.22 77.65
CA THR A 2 -11.85 -3.76 76.33
C THR A 2 -10.57 -4.55 76.00
N PRO A 3 -10.14 -4.71 74.73
CA PRO A 3 -10.83 -5.27 73.56
C PRO A 3 -9.99 -6.42 72.92
N LEU A 4 -10.55 -7.23 72.01
CA LEU A 4 -9.72 -7.96 71.03
C LEU A 4 -10.51 -8.22 69.74
N ALA A 5 -10.02 -7.62 68.66
CA ALA A 5 -10.50 -7.74 67.31
C ALA A 5 -10.12 -9.09 66.70
N THR A 6 -10.92 -9.62 65.77
CA THR A 6 -10.38 -10.36 64.61
C THR A 6 -11.39 -10.37 63.47
N ASN A 7 -11.27 -9.38 62.57
CA ASN A 7 -11.27 -9.54 61.10
C ASN A 7 -11.93 -10.80 60.53
N ALA A 8 -13.20 -11.02 60.79
CA ALA A 8 -14.00 -11.89 59.96
C ALA A 8 -14.18 -11.18 58.61
N GLU A 9 -13.98 -11.94 57.53
CA GLU A 9 -14.55 -11.65 56.20
C GLU A 9 -13.72 -10.78 55.23
N ASN A 10 -12.45 -10.50 55.56
CA ASN A 10 -11.43 -10.33 54.50
C ASN A 10 -11.22 -11.63 53.68
N GLY A 11 -11.89 -12.74 54.04
CA GLY A 11 -11.78 -14.05 53.39
C GLY A 11 -12.53 -14.20 52.06
N VAL A 12 -13.29 -13.20 51.61
CA VAL A 12 -13.83 -13.16 50.23
C VAL A 12 -12.91 -12.37 49.28
N ALA A 13 -11.86 -11.73 49.82
CA ALA A 13 -10.79 -11.17 49.01
C ALA A 13 -9.95 -12.33 48.43
N ASN A 14 -9.97 -12.46 47.11
CA ASN A 14 -9.10 -13.33 46.31
C ASN A 14 -9.54 -14.79 46.16
N ALA A 15 -10.76 -15.04 45.72
CA ALA A 15 -10.91 -16.09 44.70
C ALA A 15 -10.17 -15.58 43.46
N ALA A 16 -8.86 -15.85 43.38
CA ALA A 16 -8.03 -15.48 42.25
C ALA A 16 -8.70 -16.00 40.98
N SER A 17 -9.36 -15.09 40.25
CA SER A 17 -9.92 -15.39 38.93
C SER A 17 -8.79 -15.98 38.12
N ALA A 18 -8.89 -17.28 37.80
CA ALA A 18 -7.90 -17.95 36.96
C ALA A 18 -7.63 -17.06 35.73
N PRO A 19 -6.37 -16.82 35.35
CA PRO A 19 -6.05 -15.82 34.34
C PRO A 19 -6.88 -16.09 33.08
N GLN A 20 -7.78 -15.16 32.75
CA GLN A 20 -8.63 -15.28 31.58
C GLN A 20 -7.73 -15.29 30.36
N ARG A 21 -7.55 -16.49 29.81
CA ARG A 21 -6.70 -16.76 28.66
C ARG A 21 -7.36 -16.14 27.43
N TRP A 22 -6.95 -14.94 27.05
CA TRP A 22 -7.52 -14.14 25.95
C TRP A 22 -7.67 -14.92 24.63
N TRP A 23 -6.77 -15.86 24.32
CA TRP A 23 -6.83 -16.73 23.14
C TRP A 23 -7.95 -17.79 23.16
N ARG A 24 -8.73 -17.92 24.24
CA ARG A 24 -9.96 -18.74 24.29
C ARG A 24 -11.22 -17.96 23.90
N ASP A 25 -11.14 -16.63 23.87
CA ASP A 25 -12.21 -15.77 23.40
C ASP A 25 -12.08 -15.57 21.88
N PRO A 26 -13.06 -16.00 21.07
CA PRO A 26 -13.00 -15.86 19.61
C PRO A 26 -12.92 -14.39 19.17
N TRP A 27 -13.47 -13.44 19.93
CA TRP A 27 -13.43 -12.03 19.58
C TRP A 27 -12.03 -11.45 19.70
N SER A 28 -11.32 -11.78 20.78
CA SER A 28 -9.91 -11.41 20.97
C SER A 28 -9.02 -11.92 19.84
N VAL A 29 -9.24 -13.14 19.35
CA VAL A 29 -8.51 -13.69 18.18
C VAL A 29 -8.79 -12.89 16.91
N VAL A 30 -10.05 -12.56 16.65
CA VAL A 30 -10.45 -11.72 15.50
C VAL A 30 -9.80 -10.35 15.58
N CYS A 31 -9.81 -9.70 16.75
CA CYS A 31 -9.16 -8.40 16.93
C CYS A 31 -7.66 -8.45 16.63
N VAL A 32 -6.96 -9.50 17.07
CA VAL A 32 -5.52 -9.67 16.77
C VAL A 32 -5.29 -9.88 15.28
N ILE A 33 -6.09 -10.71 14.61
CA ILE A 33 -5.98 -10.92 13.15
C ILE A 33 -6.19 -9.61 12.40
N VAL A 34 -7.25 -8.87 12.74
CA VAL A 34 -7.54 -7.56 12.13
C VAL A 34 -6.40 -6.58 12.37
N ALA A 35 -5.87 -6.51 13.59
CA ALA A 35 -4.73 -5.65 13.91
C ALA A 35 -3.50 -6.01 13.06
N VAL A 36 -3.16 -7.30 12.93
CA VAL A 36 -2.04 -7.78 12.10
C VAL A 36 -2.24 -7.41 10.63
N ILE A 37 -3.46 -7.59 10.09
CA ILE A 37 -3.78 -7.21 8.71
C ILE A 37 -3.62 -5.70 8.52
N ILE A 38 -4.18 -4.88 9.41
CA ILE A 38 -4.06 -3.42 9.34
C ILE A 38 -2.59 -3.01 9.44
N THR A 39 -1.82 -3.57 10.36
CA THR A 39 -0.39 -3.32 10.46
C THR A 39 0.32 -3.71 9.16
N GLY A 40 0.02 -4.86 8.58
CA GLY A 40 0.58 -5.29 7.30
C GLY A 40 0.27 -4.29 6.17
N ILE A 41 -0.98 -3.84 6.05
CA ILE A 41 -1.41 -2.85 5.06
C ILE A 41 -0.67 -1.52 5.23
N VAL A 42 -0.48 -1.06 6.47
CA VAL A 42 0.21 0.21 6.77
C VAL A 42 1.72 0.10 6.54
N VAL A 43 2.33 -1.03 6.90
CA VAL A 43 3.79 -1.24 6.79
C VAL A 43 4.21 -1.52 5.34
N TRP A 44 3.35 -2.16 4.55
CA TRP A 44 3.64 -2.52 3.16
C TRP A 44 4.16 -1.35 2.28
N PRO A 45 3.49 -0.19 2.18
CA PRO A 45 3.97 0.92 1.36
C PRO A 45 5.32 1.48 1.84
N ILE A 46 5.63 1.39 3.14
CA ILE A 46 6.93 1.81 3.69
C ILE A 46 8.03 0.87 3.21
N ILE A 47 7.76 -0.45 3.20
CA ILE A 47 8.69 -1.45 2.67
C ILE A 47 8.90 -1.24 1.16
N ASP A 48 7.83 -1.04 0.38
CA ASP A 48 7.93 -0.80 -1.07
C ASP A 48 8.70 0.48 -1.39
N ALA A 49 8.42 1.58 -0.66
CA ALA A 49 9.16 2.83 -0.78
C ALA A 49 10.63 2.65 -0.41
N GLY A 50 10.94 1.89 0.64
CA GLY A 50 12.31 1.56 1.02
C GLY A 50 13.04 0.75 -0.05
N ARG A 51 12.37 -0.21 -0.68
CA ARG A 51 12.93 -0.97 -1.81
C ARG A 51 13.22 -0.07 -3.01
N ALA A 52 12.32 0.87 -3.33
CA ALA A 52 12.51 1.83 -4.40
C ALA A 52 13.65 2.81 -4.09
N ALA A 53 13.74 3.31 -2.85
CA ALA A 53 14.80 4.23 -2.41
C ALA A 53 16.19 3.58 -2.37
N LEU A 54 16.26 2.26 -2.24
CA LEU A 54 17.48 1.46 -2.29
C LEU A 54 17.77 0.90 -3.70
N ASP A 55 17.05 1.37 -4.73
CA ASP A 55 17.17 0.92 -6.13
C ASP A 55 17.00 -0.61 -6.32
N LEU A 56 16.35 -1.30 -5.38
CA LEU A 56 16.08 -2.74 -5.46
C LEU A 56 14.92 -3.07 -6.41
N VAL A 57 14.06 -2.08 -6.65
CA VAL A 57 12.94 -2.15 -7.60
C VAL A 57 12.84 -0.80 -8.28
N TRP A 58 12.70 -0.81 -9.61
CA TRP A 58 12.41 0.41 -10.34
C TRP A 58 10.93 0.79 -10.16
N ARG A 59 10.68 2.02 -9.71
CA ARG A 59 9.35 2.63 -9.66
C ARG A 59 9.40 3.94 -10.43
N PRO A 60 8.46 4.21 -11.34
CA PRO A 60 8.46 5.47 -12.05
C PRO A 60 8.19 6.61 -11.08
N SER A 61 8.93 7.70 -11.23
CA SER A 61 8.76 8.93 -10.47
C SER A 61 8.92 10.14 -11.41
N GLY A 62 8.41 11.30 -11.00
CA GLY A 62 8.42 12.51 -11.82
C GLY A 62 7.76 12.29 -13.19
N ASP A 63 8.46 12.70 -14.25
CA ASP A 63 7.96 12.61 -15.63
C ASP A 63 7.64 11.18 -16.06
N TRP A 64 8.39 10.18 -15.56
CA TRP A 64 8.11 8.78 -15.84
C TRP A 64 6.76 8.35 -15.24
N ALA A 65 6.43 8.80 -14.02
CA ALA A 65 5.16 8.45 -13.39
C ALA A 65 3.98 9.06 -14.15
N ILE A 66 4.10 10.33 -14.53
CA ILE A 66 3.08 11.01 -15.34
C ILE A 66 2.95 10.30 -16.70
N LEU A 67 4.06 9.93 -17.33
CA LEU A 67 4.05 9.20 -18.60
C LEU A 67 3.37 7.83 -18.46
N THR A 68 3.71 7.02 -17.44
CA THR A 68 3.08 5.72 -17.17
C THR A 68 1.58 5.86 -17.03
N LEU A 69 1.10 6.79 -16.19
CA LEU A 69 -0.33 7.01 -15.96
C LEU A 69 -1.06 7.36 -17.26
N ARG A 70 -0.46 8.22 -18.10
CA ARG A 70 -1.07 8.64 -19.37
C ARG A 70 -1.01 7.56 -20.44
N VAL A 71 0.00 6.69 -20.43
CA VAL A 71 0.05 5.51 -21.30
C VAL A 71 -1.00 4.48 -20.88
N GLU A 72 -1.15 4.23 -19.58
CA GLU A 72 -2.15 3.31 -19.03
C GLU A 72 -3.60 3.74 -19.34
N ASP A 73 -3.85 5.05 -19.44
CA ASP A 73 -5.14 5.61 -19.83
C ASP A 73 -5.55 5.27 -21.28
N VAL A 74 -4.61 4.90 -22.15
CA VAL A 74 -4.90 4.59 -23.56
C VAL A 74 -5.84 3.38 -23.66
N GLY A 75 -6.97 3.55 -24.33
CA GLY A 75 -8.02 2.53 -24.45
C GLY A 75 -9.13 2.63 -23.41
N ARG A 76 -8.96 3.43 -22.34
CA ARG A 76 -10.03 3.73 -21.36
C ARG A 76 -10.34 5.23 -21.31
N HIS A 77 -9.38 6.03 -20.90
CA HIS A 77 -9.44 7.50 -20.82
C HIS A 77 -8.43 8.13 -21.79
N THR A 78 -8.44 7.64 -23.02
CA THR A 78 -7.39 7.88 -24.02
C THR A 78 -7.01 9.37 -24.13
N PRO A 79 -5.74 9.73 -23.84
CA PRO A 79 -5.26 11.08 -24.03
C PRO A 79 -5.39 11.53 -25.49
N LEU A 80 -5.90 12.74 -25.70
CA LEU A 80 -6.03 13.37 -27.02
C LEU A 80 -4.95 14.42 -27.29
N VAL A 81 -4.15 14.75 -26.28
CA VAL A 81 -3.03 15.68 -26.32
C VAL A 81 -1.80 15.03 -25.69
N GLY A 82 -0.63 15.58 -25.96
CA GLY A 82 0.65 15.11 -25.44
C GLY A 82 0.93 15.55 -24.00
N PRO A 83 2.17 15.36 -23.54
CA PRO A 83 2.60 15.71 -22.18
C PRO A 83 2.29 17.13 -21.74
N TYR A 84 1.86 17.26 -20.48
CA TYR A 84 1.70 18.57 -19.85
C TYR A 84 3.07 19.20 -19.61
N SER A 85 3.20 20.46 -20.01
CA SER A 85 4.38 21.28 -19.85
C SER A 85 4.28 22.12 -18.58
N ARG A 86 5.41 22.30 -17.88
CA ARG A 86 5.53 23.26 -16.76
C ARG A 86 5.19 24.71 -17.13
N PHE A 87 5.11 25.00 -18.43
CA PHE A 87 4.74 26.31 -18.96
C PHE A 87 3.22 26.50 -19.12
N GLY A 88 2.38 25.58 -18.63
CA GLY A 88 0.93 25.78 -18.56
C GLY A 88 0.13 25.28 -19.76
N TRP A 89 0.69 24.39 -20.58
CA TRP A 89 0.04 23.88 -21.79
C TRP A 89 0.37 22.41 -22.04
N ASN A 90 -0.46 21.72 -22.83
CA ASN A 90 -0.20 20.35 -23.28
C ASN A 90 0.44 20.33 -24.66
N HIS A 91 1.44 19.47 -24.84
CA HIS A 91 2.07 19.29 -26.15
C HIS A 91 1.07 18.85 -27.21
N PRO A 92 1.24 19.28 -28.47
CA PRO A 92 0.35 18.87 -29.55
C PRO A 92 0.50 17.38 -29.84
N GLY A 93 -0.64 16.70 -29.96
CA GLY A 93 -0.70 15.30 -30.38
C GLY A 93 -0.34 14.29 -29.28
N PRO A 94 -1.09 13.19 -29.16
CA PRO A 94 -0.88 12.16 -28.13
C PRO A 94 0.02 11.01 -28.60
N LEU A 95 0.72 11.15 -29.74
CA LEU A 95 1.39 10.05 -30.43
C LEU A 95 2.36 9.28 -29.52
N LEU A 96 3.09 9.99 -28.65
CA LEU A 96 3.98 9.36 -27.66
C LEU A 96 3.23 8.36 -26.77
N TYR A 97 2.06 8.75 -26.25
CA TYR A 97 1.25 7.88 -25.40
C TYR A 97 0.73 6.67 -26.16
N TRP A 98 0.22 6.90 -27.37
CA TRP A 98 -0.39 5.84 -28.17
C TRP A 98 0.63 4.79 -28.63
N LEU A 99 1.83 5.23 -29.04
CA LEU A 99 2.88 4.31 -29.46
C LEU A 99 3.41 3.47 -28.28
N LEU A 100 3.60 4.09 -27.12
CA LEU A 100 4.06 3.38 -25.93
C LEU A 100 3.00 2.42 -25.37
N ALA A 101 1.71 2.74 -25.52
CA ALA A 101 0.61 1.93 -25.01
C ALA A 101 0.57 0.52 -25.58
N ILE A 102 0.92 0.35 -26.86
CA ILE A 102 0.89 -0.95 -27.52
C ILE A 102 1.78 -1.97 -26.78
N PRO A 103 3.11 -1.78 -26.69
CA PRO A 103 3.95 -2.68 -25.92
C PRO A 103 3.67 -2.63 -24.42
N TYR A 104 3.27 -1.48 -23.85
CA TYR A 104 2.93 -1.38 -22.42
C TYR A 104 1.83 -2.37 -22.01
N HIS A 105 0.72 -2.39 -22.75
CA HIS A 105 -0.39 -3.32 -22.50
C HIS A 105 0.00 -4.77 -22.80
N LEU A 106 0.82 -5.01 -23.83
CA LEU A 106 1.30 -6.36 -24.16
C LEU A 106 2.22 -6.95 -23.07
N PHE A 107 2.98 -6.11 -22.36
CA PHE A 107 3.90 -6.53 -21.30
C PHE A 107 3.30 -6.46 -19.89
N GLY A 108 1.97 -6.31 -19.78
CA GLY A 108 1.21 -6.64 -18.58
C GLY A 108 0.86 -5.47 -17.66
N ASP A 109 0.71 -4.26 -18.19
CA ASP A 109 0.13 -3.10 -17.48
C ASP A 109 0.83 -2.72 -16.16
N LYS A 110 2.09 -3.12 -16.04
CA LYS A 110 2.93 -2.86 -14.88
C LYS A 110 3.84 -1.66 -15.15
N PRO A 111 4.23 -0.89 -14.13
CA PRO A 111 5.08 0.29 -14.33
C PRO A 111 6.34 0.01 -15.16
N GLU A 112 7.02 -1.12 -14.89
CA GLU A 112 8.27 -1.51 -15.54
C GLU A 112 8.09 -1.79 -17.05
N ALA A 113 6.85 -2.09 -17.49
CA ALA A 113 6.53 -2.29 -18.90
C ALA A 113 6.75 -1.01 -19.72
N LEU A 114 6.77 0.18 -19.09
CA LEU A 114 7.08 1.42 -19.79
C LEU A 114 8.53 1.44 -20.32
N LEU A 115 9.47 0.87 -19.56
CA LEU A 115 10.87 0.75 -19.99
C LEU A 115 11.01 -0.22 -21.16
N THR A 116 10.30 -1.35 -21.08
CA THR A 116 10.24 -2.32 -22.19
C THR A 116 9.60 -1.71 -23.43
N ALA A 117 8.50 -0.96 -23.26
CA ALA A 117 7.83 -0.22 -24.33
C ALA A 117 8.77 0.76 -25.02
N ALA A 118 9.51 1.56 -24.24
CA ALA A 118 10.52 2.45 -24.78
C ALA A 118 11.62 1.69 -25.53
N ALA A 119 12.12 0.58 -24.98
CA ALA A 119 13.12 -0.25 -25.65
C ALA A 119 12.60 -0.84 -26.97
N THR A 120 11.35 -1.32 -27.00
CA THR A 120 10.72 -1.87 -28.21
C THR A 120 10.56 -0.84 -29.31
N LEU A 121 10.24 0.42 -28.98
CA LEU A 121 10.11 1.49 -29.97
C LEU A 121 11.46 1.99 -30.51
N ASN A 122 12.57 1.76 -29.80
CA ASN A 122 13.91 2.23 -30.18
C ASN A 122 14.77 1.17 -30.89
N ALA A 123 14.31 -0.08 -30.94
CA ALA A 123 15.00 -1.19 -31.60
C ALA A 123 14.77 -1.17 -33.12
#